data_AF-A0A372LDN3-F1
#
_entry.id   AF-A0A372LDN3-F1
#
_cell.length_a   1.000
_cell.length_b   1.000
_cell.length_c   1.000
_cell.angle_alpha   90.00
_cell.angle_beta   90.00
_cell.angle_gamma   90.00
#
_symmetry.space_group_name_H-M   'P 1'
#
loop_
_entity.id
_entity.type
_entity.pdbx_description
1 polymer ?
#
loop_
_entity_poly.entity_id
_entity_poly.type
_entity_poly.pdbx_seq_one_letter_code
_entity_poly.pdbx_strand_id
1 'polypeptide(L)'
;MQIDIIGDIHGCFEEFMALTEKLGYMWDSGVPVHPSGRILAFVGDLTDRGPFSLKVIDAVHELVVQQKLALYSPGNHCNKLYRYLQGNRVQVTHGLETTVAELAALTAREEKKIKKKFIDLYEQAPLYQIADQGNLIIAHAGIREDYIGKNNNKVKTFVLYGDITGAKHPDGTPVRLDWAARYTGKRWIIYGHTPVKEARKVNRTYNIDTGCVFGGKLTALRYPEMELVDVPSTLPYVPEKFRTVFD
;
A
#
# COMPACT_ATOMS: atom_id res chain seq x y z
N MET A 1 8.46 -18.61 4.45
CA MET A 1 8.98 -17.27 4.84
C MET A 1 8.00 -16.63 5.83
N GLN A 2 8.43 -15.86 6.84
CA GLN A 2 7.52 -15.19 7.79
C GLN A 2 7.41 -13.70 7.48
N ILE A 3 6.21 -13.24 7.09
CA ILE A 3 5.96 -11.88 6.60
C ILE A 3 4.68 -11.35 7.21
N ASP A 4 4.68 -10.10 7.67
CA ASP A 4 3.46 -9.38 8.02
C ASP A 4 3.20 -8.29 6.96
N ILE A 5 2.11 -8.45 6.21
CA ILE A 5 1.79 -7.67 5.02
C ILE A 5 0.80 -6.57 5.41
N ILE A 6 1.21 -5.31 5.30
CA ILE A 6 0.46 -4.12 5.72
C ILE A 6 -0.33 -3.55 4.53
N GLY A 7 -1.60 -3.23 4.78
CA GLY A 7 -2.48 -2.53 3.85
C GLY A 7 -2.09 -1.06 3.61
N ASP A 8 -2.96 -0.32 2.94
CA ASP A 8 -2.75 1.09 2.57
C ASP A 8 -2.62 1.98 3.81
N ILE A 9 -1.43 2.56 4.01
CA ILE A 9 -1.11 3.38 5.19
C ILE A 9 -1.59 4.81 5.02
N HIS A 10 -1.41 5.41 3.83
CA HIS A 10 -1.86 6.77 3.53
C HIS A 10 -1.49 7.80 4.61
N GLY A 11 -0.23 7.82 5.05
CA GLY A 11 0.24 8.77 6.07
C GLY A 11 -0.27 8.53 7.49
N CYS A 12 -0.98 7.43 7.78
CA CYS A 12 -1.43 7.01 9.11
C CYS A 12 -0.27 6.38 9.91
N PHE A 13 0.75 7.19 10.21
CA PHE A 13 1.99 6.71 10.83
C PHE A 13 1.79 6.19 12.26
N GLU A 14 0.89 6.80 13.02
CA GLU A 14 0.60 6.38 14.40
C GLU A 14 -0.09 5.02 14.42
N GLU A 15 -1.03 4.77 13.52
CA GLU A 15 -1.65 3.47 13.32
C GLU A 15 -0.65 2.42 12.81
N PHE A 16 0.31 2.82 11.96
CA PHE A 16 1.40 1.94 11.54
C PHE A 16 2.29 1.52 12.72
N MET A 17 2.65 2.46 13.60
CA MET A 17 3.35 2.15 14.85
C MET A 17 2.54 1.19 15.72
N ALA A 18 1.29 1.53 16.03
CA ALA A 18 0.43 0.73 16.89
C ALA A 18 0.20 -0.69 16.34
N LEU A 19 0.03 -0.83 15.02
CA LEU A 19 -0.14 -2.14 14.37
C LEU A 19 1.13 -2.98 14.47
N THR A 20 2.29 -2.38 14.20
CA THR A 20 3.57 -3.12 14.26
C THR A 20 3.94 -3.51 15.68
N GLU A 21 3.68 -2.65 16.68
CA GLU A 21 3.81 -3.01 18.10
C GLU A 21 2.88 -4.16 18.48
N LYS A 22 1.61 -4.12 18.05
CA LYS A 22 0.64 -5.22 18.26
C LYS A 22 1.08 -6.53 17.60
N LEU A 23 1.81 -6.45 16.49
CA LEU A 23 2.40 -7.60 15.80
C LEU A 23 3.70 -8.10 16.47
N GLY A 24 4.24 -7.40 17.46
CA GLY A 24 5.44 -7.77 18.20
C GLY A 24 6.74 -7.15 17.69
N TYR A 25 6.67 -6.13 16.83
CA TYR A 25 7.85 -5.38 16.39
C TYR A 25 8.30 -4.37 17.45
N MET A 26 9.61 -4.16 17.55
CA MET A 26 10.23 -3.20 18.45
C MET A 26 10.73 -1.98 17.67
N TRP A 27 10.58 -0.79 18.24
CA TRP A 27 10.91 0.50 17.59
C TRP A 27 12.22 1.15 18.10
N ASP A 28 13.06 0.40 18.81
CA ASP A 28 14.29 0.91 19.45
C ASP A 28 15.27 1.57 18.48
N SER A 29 15.30 1.12 17.22
CA SER A 29 16.14 1.68 16.15
C SER A 29 15.46 2.78 15.32
N GLY A 30 14.29 3.26 15.75
CA GLY A 30 13.48 4.25 15.02
C GLY A 30 12.65 3.67 13.86
N VAL A 31 12.70 2.36 13.65
CA VAL A 31 11.89 1.60 12.70
C VAL A 31 11.50 0.25 13.32
N PRO A 32 10.36 -0.35 12.91
CA PRO A 32 9.88 -1.59 13.49
C PRO A 32 10.74 -2.79 13.04
N VAL A 33 11.41 -3.43 13.98
CA VAL A 33 12.19 -4.66 13.77
C VAL A 33 11.66 -5.77 14.66
N HIS A 34 11.36 -6.94 14.08
CA HIS A 34 10.80 -8.06 14.83
C HIS A 34 11.93 -8.93 15.43
N PRO A 35 11.93 -9.21 16.75
CA PRO A 35 13.00 -9.97 17.41
C PRO A 35 13.09 -11.43 16.93
N SER A 36 11.98 -12.01 16.45
CA SER A 36 11.97 -13.36 15.85
C SER A 36 12.31 -13.40 14.35
N GLY A 37 12.74 -12.28 13.75
CA GLY A 37 13.15 -12.21 12.34
C GLY A 37 12.00 -12.20 11.33
N ARG A 38 10.77 -11.86 11.73
CA ARG A 38 9.68 -11.57 10.78
C ARG A 38 9.99 -10.27 10.04
N ILE A 39 9.68 -10.23 8.75
CA ILE A 39 9.84 -9.01 7.94
C ILE A 39 8.49 -8.39 7.60
N LEU A 40 8.48 -7.09 7.28
CA LEU A 40 7.27 -6.42 6.82
C LEU A 40 7.14 -6.52 5.29
N ALA A 41 5.93 -6.42 4.79
CA ALA A 41 5.68 -6.11 3.39
C ALA A 41 4.57 -5.07 3.24
N PHE A 42 4.67 -4.19 2.25
CA PHE A 42 3.72 -3.10 2.04
C PHE A 42 3.04 -3.22 0.67
N VAL A 43 1.71 -3.21 0.65
CA VAL A 43 0.92 -3.35 -0.60
C VAL A 43 0.98 -2.11 -1.48
N GLY A 44 1.31 -0.94 -0.93
CA GLY A 44 1.36 0.32 -1.67
C GLY A 44 0.83 1.49 -0.85
N ASP A 45 0.59 2.59 -1.54
CA ASP A 45 -0.14 3.76 -1.03
C ASP A 45 0.24 4.19 0.39
N LEU A 46 1.54 4.48 0.52
CA LEU A 46 2.18 4.91 1.77
C LEU A 46 1.79 6.34 2.16
N THR A 47 1.57 7.20 1.16
CA THR A 47 1.43 8.66 1.30
C THR A 47 0.04 9.11 0.90
N ASP A 48 -0.20 10.41 1.00
CA ASP A 48 -1.43 11.10 0.64
C ASP A 48 -2.56 10.86 1.66
N ARG A 49 -3.43 11.87 1.79
CA ARG A 49 -4.59 11.97 2.68
C ARG A 49 -4.26 12.12 4.17
N GLY A 50 -3.45 11.23 4.74
CA GLY A 50 -3.15 11.26 6.17
C GLY A 50 -2.08 12.29 6.54
N PRO A 51 -1.90 12.51 7.86
CA PRO A 51 -1.13 13.66 8.36
C PRO A 51 0.39 13.48 8.38
N PHE A 52 0.91 12.25 8.25
CA PHE A 52 2.33 11.95 8.48
C PHE A 52 2.97 11.17 7.32
N SER A 53 2.69 11.56 6.08
CA SER A 53 3.24 10.89 4.89
C SER A 53 4.77 10.87 4.92
N LEU A 54 5.43 11.94 5.37
CA LEU A 54 6.89 11.98 5.34
C LEU A 54 7.54 11.02 6.35
N LYS A 55 6.92 10.82 7.51
CA LYS A 55 7.37 9.82 8.50
C LYS A 55 7.22 8.39 7.95
N VAL A 56 6.12 8.11 7.24
CA VAL A 56 5.93 6.81 6.57
C VAL A 56 7.01 6.60 5.50
N ILE A 57 7.31 7.60 4.68
CA ILE A 57 8.40 7.53 3.68
C ILE A 57 9.73 7.21 4.37
N ASP A 58 10.05 7.92 5.45
CA ASP A 58 11.30 7.72 6.17
C ASP A 58 11.44 6.29 6.71
N ALA A 59 10.41 5.77 7.39
CA ALA A 59 10.44 4.44 7.99
C ALA A 59 10.47 3.32 6.93
N VAL A 60 9.65 3.43 5.88
CA VAL A 60 9.59 2.40 4.84
C VAL A 60 10.86 2.42 3.98
N HIS A 61 11.42 3.59 3.67
CA HIS A 61 12.72 3.67 2.95
C HIS A 61 13.84 3.02 3.76
N GLU A 62 13.90 3.26 5.06
CA GLU A 62 14.89 2.65 5.95
C GLU A 62 14.75 1.11 5.95
N LEU A 63 13.54 0.58 6.16
CA LEU A 63 13.29 -0.86 6.18
C LEU A 63 13.60 -1.54 4.83
N VAL A 64 13.14 -0.96 3.73
CA VAL A 64 13.20 -1.59 2.39
C VAL A 64 14.54 -1.36 1.71
N VAL A 65 15.10 -0.16 1.81
CA VAL A 65 16.31 0.22 1.06
C VAL A 65 17.56 0.09 1.89
N GLN A 66 17.59 0.61 3.13
CA GLN A 66 18.80 0.61 3.94
C GLN A 66 19.04 -0.75 4.62
N GLN A 67 18.03 -1.28 5.29
CA GLN A 67 18.17 -2.49 6.12
C GLN A 67 17.83 -3.79 5.39
N LYS A 68 17.09 -3.71 4.28
CA LYS A 68 16.61 -4.88 3.52
C LYS A 68 15.76 -5.84 4.39
N LEU A 69 14.99 -5.27 5.33
CA LEU A 69 14.10 -5.98 6.27
C LEU A 69 12.61 -5.84 5.90
N ALA A 70 12.30 -5.36 4.70
CA ALA A 70 10.92 -5.31 4.21
C ALA A 70 10.82 -5.40 2.68
N LEU A 71 9.64 -5.77 2.22
CA LEU A 71 9.24 -5.77 0.81
C LEU A 71 8.26 -4.61 0.54
N TYR A 72 8.27 -4.06 -0.68
CA TYR A 72 7.36 -2.96 -1.05
C TYR A 72 6.90 -3.07 -2.50
N SER A 73 5.61 -2.86 -2.73
CA SER A 73 5.03 -2.68 -4.06
C SER A 73 4.37 -1.30 -4.15
N PRO A 74 4.61 -0.51 -5.19
CA PRO A 74 4.02 0.82 -5.31
C PRO A 74 2.54 0.74 -5.67
N GLY A 75 1.73 1.62 -5.06
CA GLY A 75 0.33 1.83 -5.45
C GLY A 75 0.13 3.04 -6.37
N ASN A 76 -1.13 3.35 -6.70
CA ASN A 76 -1.41 4.46 -7.63
C ASN A 76 -1.10 5.83 -7.04
N HIS A 77 -1.26 6.03 -5.73
CA HIS A 77 -0.84 7.27 -5.08
C HIS A 77 0.68 7.40 -5.10
N CYS A 78 1.39 6.30 -4.86
CA CYS A 78 2.85 6.29 -4.98
C CYS A 78 3.33 6.68 -6.39
N ASN A 79 2.71 6.13 -7.44
CA ASN A 79 3.04 6.49 -8.82
C ASN A 79 2.71 7.97 -9.13
N LYS A 80 1.62 8.50 -8.56
CA LYS A 80 1.24 9.92 -8.71
C LYS A 80 2.27 10.84 -8.06
N LEU A 81 2.65 10.56 -6.81
CA LEU A 81 3.68 11.31 -6.08
C LEU A 81 5.04 11.21 -6.78
N TYR A 82 5.45 10.03 -7.21
CA TYR A 82 6.70 9.83 -7.94
C TYR A 82 6.78 10.74 -9.18
N ARG A 83 5.71 10.76 -9.99
CA ARG A 83 5.64 11.64 -11.17
C ARG A 83 5.70 13.12 -10.79
N TYR A 84 5.03 13.52 -9.72
CA TYR A 84 5.07 14.88 -9.20
C TYR A 84 6.50 15.27 -8.80
N LEU A 85 7.21 14.40 -8.07
CA LEU A 85 8.59 14.63 -7.63
C LEU A 85 9.62 14.66 -8.78
N GLN A 86 9.32 13.98 -9.88
CA GLN A 86 10.09 14.06 -11.14
C GLN A 86 9.84 15.37 -11.92
N GLY A 87 9.01 16.28 -11.40
CA GLY A 87 8.69 17.56 -12.05
C GLY A 87 7.60 17.49 -13.12
N ASN A 88 6.89 16.36 -13.24
CA ASN A 88 5.77 16.28 -14.18
C ASN A 88 4.59 17.13 -13.69
N ARG A 89 3.84 17.70 -14.64
CA ARG A 89 2.57 18.38 -14.35
C ARG A 89 1.51 17.34 -13.95
N VAL A 90 1.29 17.21 -12.64
CA VAL A 90 0.29 16.33 -12.03
C VAL A 90 -0.70 17.21 -11.25
N GLN A 91 -1.99 16.88 -11.31
CA GLN A 91 -3.00 17.57 -10.48
C GLN A 91 -2.79 17.22 -9.01
N VAL A 92 -2.63 18.24 -8.16
CA VAL A 92 -2.52 18.10 -6.71
C VAL A 92 -3.92 17.92 -6.13
N THR A 93 -4.41 16.68 -6.22
CA THR A 93 -5.78 16.28 -5.88
C THR A 93 -5.83 14.90 -5.23
N HIS A 94 -6.98 14.54 -4.64
CA HIS A 94 -7.31 13.21 -4.13
C HIS A 94 -6.44 12.71 -2.98
N GLY A 95 -5.77 13.61 -2.27
CA GLY A 95 -4.92 13.33 -1.10
C GLY A 95 -3.49 13.85 -1.27
N LEU A 96 -3.00 14.04 -2.50
CA LEU A 96 -1.64 14.52 -2.77
C LEU A 96 -1.39 15.91 -2.14
N GLU A 97 -2.44 16.70 -1.95
CA GLU A 97 -2.45 17.99 -1.25
C GLU A 97 -1.74 17.93 0.10
N THR A 98 -2.00 16.88 0.88
CA THR A 98 -1.44 16.70 2.23
C THR A 98 0.07 16.42 2.19
N THR A 99 0.51 15.47 1.36
CA THR A 99 1.93 15.17 1.17
C THR A 99 2.70 16.38 0.64
N VAL A 100 2.12 17.12 -0.32
CA VAL A 100 2.75 18.32 -0.88
C VAL A 100 2.86 19.42 0.18
N ALA A 101 1.83 19.59 1.02
CA ALA A 101 1.87 20.54 2.13
C ALA A 101 2.95 20.17 3.16
N GLU A 102 3.09 18.88 3.53
CA GLU A 102 4.17 18.43 4.41
C GLU A 102 5.55 18.73 3.80
N LEU A 103 5.75 18.45 2.50
CA LEU A 103 7.01 18.76 1.80
C LEU A 103 7.32 20.25 1.78
N ALA A 104 6.31 21.09 1.53
CA ALA A 104 6.47 22.54 1.45
C ALA A 104 6.78 23.19 2.81
N ALA A 105 6.44 22.53 3.92
CA ALA A 105 6.75 22.99 5.26
C ALA A 105 8.21 22.72 5.69
N LEU A 106 8.96 21.91 4.94
CA LEU A 106 10.35 21.57 5.24
C LEU A 106 11.34 22.63 4.76
N THR A 107 12.56 22.62 5.32
CA THR A 107 13.68 23.33 4.69
C THR A 107 14.05 22.68 3.36
N ALA A 108 14.64 23.43 2.43
CA ALA A 108 15.08 22.89 1.13
C ALA A 108 16.01 21.68 1.24
N ARG A 109 16.82 21.58 2.31
CA ARG A 109 17.71 20.44 2.56
C ARG A 109 16.92 19.20 2.97
N GLU A 110 15.96 19.35 3.87
CA GLU A 110 15.11 18.25 4.35
C GLU A 110 14.18 17.76 3.24
N GLU A 111 13.55 18.70 2.52
CA GLU A 111 12.71 18.39 1.37
C GLU A 111 13.50 17.56 0.35
N LYS A 112 14.73 17.99 -0.02
CA LYS A 112 15.60 17.24 -0.94
C LYS A 112 15.92 15.84 -0.43
N LYS A 113 16.14 15.67 0.88
CA LYS A 113 16.40 14.36 1.50
C LYS A 113 15.20 13.43 1.36
N ILE A 114 14.01 13.90 1.74
CA ILE A 114 12.76 13.11 1.65
C ILE A 114 12.42 12.76 0.20
N LYS A 115 12.53 13.73 -0.72
CA LYS A 115 12.34 13.49 -2.15
C LYS A 115 13.26 12.38 -2.66
N LYS A 116 14.54 12.45 -2.30
CA LYS A 116 15.51 11.41 -2.68
C LYS A 116 15.11 10.05 -2.12
N LYS A 117 14.70 9.96 -0.85
CA LYS A 117 14.25 8.70 -0.24
C LYS A 117 13.06 8.10 -0.97
N PHE A 118 12.03 8.89 -1.27
CA PHE A 118 10.84 8.37 -1.95
C PHE A 118 11.14 7.94 -3.40
N ILE A 119 11.90 8.74 -4.14
CA ILE A 119 12.32 8.39 -5.51
C ILE A 119 13.11 7.08 -5.50
N ASP A 120 14.08 6.96 -4.59
CA ASP A 120 14.92 5.77 -4.42
C ASP A 120 14.09 4.53 -4.06
N LEU A 121 13.15 4.67 -3.12
CA LEU A 121 12.21 3.61 -2.74
C LEU A 121 11.36 3.16 -3.94
N TYR A 122 10.83 4.11 -4.73
CA TYR A 122 9.95 3.82 -5.85
C TYR A 122 10.70 3.18 -7.03
N GLU A 123 11.90 3.67 -7.37
CA GLU A 123 12.70 3.18 -8.49
C GLU A 123 13.28 1.78 -8.23
N GLN A 124 13.57 1.43 -6.97
CA GLN A 124 14.04 0.08 -6.60
C GLN A 124 12.90 -0.93 -6.46
N ALA A 125 11.64 -0.49 -6.33
CA ALA A 125 10.52 -1.40 -6.09
C ALA A 125 10.09 -2.12 -7.38
N PRO A 126 9.91 -3.45 -7.36
CA PRO A 126 9.22 -4.13 -8.45
C PRO A 126 7.75 -3.71 -8.47
N LEU A 127 7.10 -3.87 -9.63
CA LEU A 127 5.68 -3.55 -9.79
C LEU A 127 4.79 -4.31 -8.78
N TYR A 128 5.14 -5.55 -8.50
CA TYR A 128 4.55 -6.41 -7.47
C TYR A 128 5.64 -7.35 -6.93
N GLN A 129 5.49 -7.82 -5.70
CA GLN A 129 6.43 -8.75 -5.07
C GLN A 129 6.04 -10.20 -5.35
N ILE A 130 7.05 -11.04 -5.54
CA ILE A 130 6.93 -12.49 -5.59
C ILE A 130 7.73 -13.04 -4.41
N ALA A 131 7.04 -13.66 -3.46
CA ALA A 131 7.61 -14.19 -2.23
C ALA A 131 7.29 -15.68 -2.07
N ASP A 132 7.92 -16.31 -1.07
CA ASP A 132 7.72 -17.72 -0.72
C ASP A 132 7.80 -18.66 -1.94
N GLN A 133 8.92 -18.62 -2.66
CA GLN A 133 9.16 -19.46 -3.86
C GLN A 133 8.07 -19.30 -4.95
N GLY A 134 7.36 -18.17 -4.96
CA GLY A 134 6.31 -17.87 -5.92
C GLY A 134 4.90 -18.28 -5.48
N ASN A 135 4.71 -18.73 -4.23
CA ASN A 135 3.41 -19.04 -3.65
C ASN A 135 2.66 -17.81 -3.15
N LEU A 136 3.35 -16.71 -2.88
CA LEU A 136 2.79 -15.47 -2.36
C LEU A 136 3.09 -14.31 -3.30
N ILE A 137 2.06 -13.56 -3.67
CA ILE A 137 2.16 -12.34 -4.46
C ILE A 137 1.58 -11.18 -3.66
N ILE A 138 2.30 -10.06 -3.64
CA ILE A 138 1.88 -8.83 -2.99
C ILE A 138 1.82 -7.76 -4.07
N ALA A 139 0.64 -7.21 -4.31
CA ALA A 139 0.40 -6.24 -5.38
C ALA A 139 -0.67 -5.26 -4.91
N HIS A 140 -0.57 -3.99 -5.27
CA HIS A 140 -1.50 -2.95 -4.78
C HIS A 140 -2.97 -3.23 -5.12
N ALA A 141 -3.40 -3.07 -6.37
CA ALA A 141 -4.78 -3.37 -6.77
C ALA A 141 -5.05 -4.86 -7.06
N GLY A 142 -4.06 -5.72 -6.76
CA GLY A 142 -4.05 -7.14 -7.09
C GLY A 142 -3.48 -7.45 -8.46
N ILE A 143 -3.53 -8.73 -8.85
CA ILE A 143 -3.01 -9.22 -10.13
C ILE A 143 -3.67 -10.54 -10.51
N ARG A 144 -3.93 -10.73 -11.81
CA ARG A 144 -4.40 -12.01 -12.37
C ARG A 144 -3.29 -13.03 -12.49
N GLU A 145 -3.64 -14.32 -12.40
CA GLU A 145 -2.68 -15.42 -12.50
C GLU A 145 -1.86 -15.38 -13.80
N ASP A 146 -2.51 -15.10 -14.93
CA ASP A 146 -1.87 -15.05 -16.24
C ASP A 146 -0.99 -13.81 -16.46
N TYR A 147 -0.98 -12.86 -15.51
CA TYR A 147 -0.15 -11.65 -15.53
C TYR A 147 1.13 -11.79 -14.69
N ILE A 148 1.20 -12.79 -13.81
CA ILE A 148 2.37 -13.04 -12.97
C ILE A 148 3.57 -13.43 -13.86
N GLY A 149 4.71 -12.79 -13.63
CA GLY A 149 5.92 -12.89 -14.46
C GLY A 149 5.98 -11.91 -15.64
N LYS A 150 4.92 -11.12 -15.89
CA LYS A 150 4.88 -10.11 -16.96
C LYS A 150 4.99 -8.70 -16.38
N ASN A 151 5.45 -7.74 -17.20
CA ASN A 151 5.68 -6.34 -16.81
C ASN A 151 5.21 -5.30 -17.86
N ASN A 152 4.39 -5.71 -18.83
CA ASN A 152 3.89 -4.80 -19.87
C ASN A 152 2.87 -3.78 -19.31
N ASN A 153 2.53 -2.76 -20.10
CA ASN A 153 1.63 -1.68 -19.69
C ASN A 153 0.26 -2.17 -19.20
N LYS A 154 -0.28 -3.29 -19.74
CA LYS A 154 -1.56 -3.84 -19.27
C LYS A 154 -1.44 -4.38 -17.84
N VAL A 155 -0.33 -5.05 -17.53
CA VAL A 155 -0.03 -5.52 -16.16
C VAL A 155 0.16 -4.34 -15.23
N LYS A 156 0.93 -3.32 -15.63
CA LYS A 156 1.13 -2.11 -14.84
C LYS A 156 -0.18 -1.40 -14.51
N THR A 157 -1.04 -1.23 -15.50
CA THR A 157 -2.36 -0.63 -15.28
C THR A 157 -3.19 -1.47 -14.31
N PHE A 158 -3.19 -2.80 -14.47
CA PHE A 158 -3.94 -3.68 -13.57
C PHE A 158 -3.43 -3.60 -12.13
N VAL A 159 -2.12 -3.69 -11.92
CA VAL A 159 -1.53 -3.69 -10.56
C VAL A 159 -1.72 -2.35 -9.86
N LEU A 160 -1.71 -1.24 -10.58
CA LEU A 160 -1.90 0.09 -9.98
C LEU A 160 -3.37 0.49 -9.84
N TYR A 161 -4.26 0.04 -10.73
CA TYR A 161 -5.62 0.59 -10.83
C TYR A 161 -6.75 -0.47 -10.82
N GLY A 162 -6.42 -1.76 -10.82
CA GLY A 162 -7.36 -2.88 -10.85
C GLY A 162 -7.89 -3.20 -12.24
N ASP A 163 -8.95 -4.02 -12.29
CA ASP A 163 -9.59 -4.49 -13.53
C ASP A 163 -10.57 -3.44 -14.09
N ILE A 164 -10.01 -2.38 -14.65
CA ILE A 164 -10.77 -1.26 -15.21
C ILE A 164 -11.42 -1.63 -16.55
N THR A 165 -12.70 -1.29 -16.74
CA THR A 165 -13.43 -1.58 -17.99
C THR A 165 -13.22 -0.53 -19.08
N GLY A 166 -12.65 0.63 -18.71
CA GLY A 166 -12.58 1.84 -19.54
C GLY A 166 -13.79 2.78 -19.37
N ALA A 167 -14.89 2.30 -18.78
CA ALA A 167 -16.01 3.16 -18.38
C ALA A 167 -15.70 3.91 -17.09
N LYS A 168 -16.45 4.99 -16.83
CA LYS A 168 -16.35 5.81 -15.62
C LYS A 168 -17.72 5.98 -14.96
N HIS A 169 -17.73 6.05 -13.64
CA HIS A 169 -18.88 6.50 -12.87
C HIS A 169 -19.10 8.02 -13.07
N PRO A 170 -20.27 8.58 -12.67
CA PRO A 170 -20.56 10.01 -12.80
C PRO A 170 -19.55 10.93 -12.11
N ASP A 171 -18.90 10.45 -11.05
CA ASP A 171 -17.84 11.16 -10.32
C ASP A 171 -16.46 11.08 -11.00
N GLY A 172 -16.38 10.43 -12.17
CA GLY A 172 -15.17 10.26 -12.96
C GLY A 172 -14.27 9.08 -12.55
N THR A 173 -14.63 8.34 -11.50
CA THR A 173 -13.87 7.16 -11.07
C THR A 173 -14.04 5.99 -12.06
N PRO A 174 -12.99 5.17 -12.30
CA PRO A 174 -13.11 4.03 -13.21
C PRO A 174 -14.07 2.95 -12.69
N VAL A 175 -14.91 2.43 -13.58
CA VAL A 175 -15.69 1.21 -13.32
C VAL A 175 -14.73 0.02 -13.29
N ARG A 176 -14.81 -0.79 -12.23
CA ARG A 176 -13.90 -1.91 -11.97
C ARG A 176 -14.65 -3.21 -11.72
N LEU A 177 -14.20 -4.27 -12.40
CA LEU A 177 -14.69 -5.63 -12.20
C LEU A 177 -14.06 -6.28 -10.97
N ASP A 178 -14.79 -7.20 -10.34
CA ASP A 178 -14.33 -8.05 -9.26
C ASP A 178 -13.49 -9.22 -9.79
N TRP A 179 -12.26 -8.89 -10.20
CA TRP A 179 -11.30 -9.89 -10.68
C TRP A 179 -11.05 -11.00 -9.66
N ALA A 180 -11.14 -10.68 -8.36
CA ALA A 180 -10.90 -11.62 -7.26
C ALA A 180 -11.95 -12.75 -7.25
N ALA A 181 -13.23 -12.44 -7.55
CA ALA A 181 -14.28 -13.45 -7.71
C ALA A 181 -13.99 -14.45 -8.84
N ARG A 182 -13.26 -14.02 -9.87
CA ARG A 182 -12.87 -14.85 -11.03
C ARG A 182 -11.48 -15.47 -10.89
N TYR A 183 -10.76 -15.20 -9.80
CA TYR A 183 -9.41 -15.70 -9.60
C TYR A 183 -9.41 -17.20 -9.25
N THR A 184 -8.85 -18.01 -10.14
CA THR A 184 -8.71 -19.48 -9.99
C THR A 184 -7.25 -19.93 -9.86
N GLY A 185 -6.31 -18.99 -9.68
CA GLY A 185 -4.89 -19.27 -9.57
C GLY A 185 -4.53 -20.00 -8.28
N LYS A 186 -3.31 -20.57 -8.25
CA LYS A 186 -2.82 -21.36 -7.11
C LYS A 186 -2.11 -20.51 -6.07
N ARG A 187 -1.73 -19.27 -6.40
CA ARG A 187 -0.92 -18.40 -5.56
C ARG A 187 -1.82 -17.59 -4.63
N TRP A 188 -1.31 -17.24 -3.46
CA TRP A 188 -1.97 -16.26 -2.61
C TRP A 188 -1.69 -14.86 -3.15
N ILE A 189 -2.74 -14.07 -3.37
CA ILE A 189 -2.62 -12.67 -3.79
C ILE A 189 -3.10 -11.76 -2.65
N ILE A 190 -2.19 -11.03 -2.04
CA ILE A 190 -2.49 -10.08 -0.95
C ILE A 190 -2.38 -8.66 -1.51
N TYR A 191 -3.41 -7.85 -1.31
CA TYR A 191 -3.56 -6.58 -1.99
C TYR A 191 -4.34 -5.55 -1.17
N GLY A 192 -4.29 -4.28 -1.56
CA GLY A 192 -4.98 -3.15 -0.94
C GLY A 192 -5.06 -1.97 -1.91
N HIS A 193 -6.25 -1.39 -2.11
CA HIS A 193 -6.52 -0.35 -3.11
C HIS A 193 -7.96 0.18 -3.02
N THR A 194 -8.91 -0.74 -2.83
CA THR A 194 -10.33 -0.41 -2.72
C THR A 194 -10.73 -0.59 -1.25
N PRO A 195 -11.00 0.50 -0.52
CA PRO A 195 -11.28 0.42 0.91
C PRO A 195 -12.52 -0.43 1.18
N VAL A 196 -12.40 -1.37 2.11
CA VAL A 196 -13.47 -2.24 2.61
C VAL A 196 -13.62 -2.10 4.12
N LYS A 197 -14.81 -2.34 4.67
CA LYS A 197 -15.01 -2.23 6.13
C LYS A 197 -14.24 -3.29 6.91
N GLU A 198 -14.21 -4.50 6.36
CA GLU A 198 -13.48 -5.64 6.89
C GLU A 198 -12.66 -6.25 5.75
N ALA A 199 -11.49 -6.80 6.08
CA ALA A 199 -10.63 -7.44 5.09
C ALA A 199 -11.41 -8.52 4.32
N ARG A 200 -11.31 -8.48 3.00
CA ARG A 200 -12.13 -9.30 2.11
C ARG A 200 -11.31 -10.46 1.55
N LYS A 201 -11.62 -11.67 2.00
CA LYS A 201 -11.10 -12.90 1.43
C LYS A 201 -12.03 -13.42 0.33
N VAL A 202 -11.52 -13.58 -0.88
CA VAL A 202 -12.22 -14.28 -1.97
C VAL A 202 -11.25 -15.18 -2.70
N ASN A 203 -11.61 -16.46 -2.87
CA ASN A 203 -10.71 -17.48 -3.40
C ASN A 203 -9.36 -17.47 -2.65
N ARG A 204 -8.25 -17.43 -3.39
CA ARG A 204 -6.88 -17.27 -2.85
C ARG A 204 -6.41 -15.82 -2.86
N THR A 205 -7.30 -14.87 -2.60
CA THR A 205 -6.99 -13.44 -2.57
C THR A 205 -7.47 -12.79 -1.27
N TYR A 206 -6.72 -11.80 -0.79
CA TYR A 206 -7.10 -10.96 0.35
C TYR A 206 -6.95 -9.49 -0.01
N ASN A 207 -8.06 -8.75 0.04
CA ASN A 207 -8.02 -7.29 0.14
C ASN A 207 -7.89 -6.90 1.62
N ILE A 208 -6.80 -6.24 1.98
CA ILE A 208 -6.50 -5.78 3.34
C ILE A 208 -6.50 -4.25 3.47
N ASP A 209 -6.93 -3.52 2.43
CA ASP A 209 -7.23 -2.09 2.56
C ASP A 209 -8.54 -1.91 3.33
N THR A 210 -8.42 -1.73 4.64
CA THR A 210 -9.52 -1.45 5.55
C THR A 210 -9.74 0.05 5.80
N GLY A 211 -9.27 0.91 4.88
CA GLY A 211 -9.56 2.33 4.88
C GLY A 211 -9.09 3.07 6.13
N CYS A 212 -7.86 2.82 6.59
CA CYS A 212 -7.30 3.46 7.78
C CYS A 212 -7.47 4.99 7.74
N VAL A 213 -7.09 5.61 6.63
CA VAL A 213 -7.17 7.07 6.47
C VAL A 213 -8.60 7.63 6.43
N PHE A 214 -9.59 6.77 6.30
CA PHE A 214 -11.02 7.10 6.28
C PHE A 214 -11.72 6.75 7.60
N GLY A 215 -10.95 6.64 8.69
CA GLY A 215 -11.44 6.28 10.02
C GLY A 215 -11.85 4.82 10.18
N GLY A 216 -11.37 3.95 9.28
CA GLY A 216 -11.56 2.50 9.38
C GLY A 216 -10.51 1.87 10.29
N LYS A 217 -9.70 0.97 9.74
CA LYS A 217 -8.63 0.27 10.46
C LYS A 217 -7.37 0.22 9.60
N LEU A 218 -6.20 0.12 10.20
CA LEU A 218 -5.01 -0.37 9.50
C LEU A 218 -4.91 -1.87 9.74
N THR A 219 -4.88 -2.66 8.67
CA THR A 219 -4.86 -4.12 8.74
C THR A 219 -3.56 -4.69 8.19
N ALA A 220 -3.04 -5.69 8.89
CA ALA A 220 -1.99 -6.59 8.45
C ALA A 220 -2.53 -7.99 8.22
N LEU A 221 -1.95 -8.71 7.25
CA LEU A 221 -2.07 -10.16 7.13
C LEU A 221 -0.74 -10.82 7.46
N ARG A 222 -0.76 -11.70 8.46
CA ARG A 222 0.39 -12.53 8.85
C ARG A 222 0.49 -13.74 7.95
N TYR A 223 1.65 -13.98 7.38
CA TYR A 223 1.95 -15.11 6.50
C TYR A 223 3.11 -15.92 7.08
N PRO A 224 3.03 -17.27 7.12
CA PRO A 224 2.05 -18.15 6.49
C PRO A 224 0.77 -18.43 7.30
N GLU A 225 0.59 -17.76 8.44
CA GLU A 225 -0.52 -18.02 9.37
C GLU A 225 -1.89 -17.70 8.76
N MET A 226 -1.94 -16.80 7.79
CA MET A 226 -3.16 -16.25 7.17
C MET A 226 -4.09 -15.59 8.20
N GLU A 227 -3.50 -15.00 9.23
CA GLU A 227 -4.19 -14.30 10.32
C GLU A 227 -4.25 -12.80 10.05
N LEU A 228 -5.41 -12.21 10.30
CA LEU A 228 -5.59 -10.76 10.19
C LEU A 228 -5.35 -10.14 11.56
N VAL A 229 -4.56 -9.06 11.58
CA VAL A 229 -4.35 -8.23 12.77
C VAL A 229 -4.59 -6.80 12.36
N ASP A 230 -5.41 -6.08 13.12
CA ASP A 230 -5.74 -4.70 12.82
C ASP A 230 -5.69 -3.80 14.05
N VAL A 231 -5.58 -2.49 13.80
CA VAL A 231 -5.78 -1.44 14.80
C VAL A 231 -6.78 -0.43 14.27
N PRO A 232 -7.68 0.10 15.12
CA PRO A 232 -8.63 1.12 14.69
C PRO A 232 -7.91 2.42 14.34
N SER A 233 -8.43 3.13 13.35
CA SER A 233 -7.96 4.47 13.00
C SER A 233 -8.40 5.50 14.03
N THR A 234 -7.54 6.48 14.29
CA THR A 234 -7.85 7.66 15.11
C THR A 234 -8.49 8.78 14.31
N LEU A 235 -8.53 8.65 12.97
CA LEU A 235 -9.04 9.68 12.05
C LEU A 235 -10.58 9.63 11.93
N PRO A 236 -11.22 10.74 11.50
CA PRO A 236 -12.67 10.78 11.31
C PRO A 236 -13.19 9.73 10.32
N TYR A 237 -14.29 9.06 10.69
CA TYR A 237 -14.92 8.04 9.84
C TYR A 237 -15.63 8.65 8.63
N VAL A 238 -15.33 8.16 7.43
CA VAL A 238 -15.93 8.61 6.16
C VAL A 238 -16.63 7.42 5.47
N PRO A 239 -17.91 7.16 5.76
CA PRO A 239 -18.60 5.94 5.32
C PRO A 239 -18.68 5.78 3.80
N GLU A 240 -18.73 6.88 3.05
CA GLU A 240 -18.86 6.87 1.59
C GLU A 240 -17.60 6.36 0.88
N LYS A 241 -16.48 6.21 1.59
CA LYS A 241 -15.22 5.70 1.03
C LYS A 241 -15.13 4.18 1.01
N PHE A 242 -16.01 3.49 1.72
CA PHE A 242 -15.97 2.04 1.86
C PHE A 242 -16.87 1.36 0.82
N ARG A 243 -16.27 0.49 0.00
CA ARG A 243 -17.02 -0.29 -1.00
C ARG A 243 -17.79 -1.41 -0.31
N THR A 244 -19.08 -1.50 -0.61
CA THR A 244 -19.99 -2.53 -0.09
C THR A 244 -20.44 -3.53 -1.16
N VAL A 245 -20.37 -3.15 -2.44
CA VAL A 245 -20.79 -3.97 -3.59
C VAL A 245 -19.64 -4.09 -4.58
N PHE A 246 -19.41 -5.31 -5.09
CA PHE A 246 -18.38 -5.63 -6.08
C PHE A 246 -19.09 -6.18 -7.33
N ASP A 247 -18.72 -5.66 -8.51
CA ASP A 247 -19.36 -5.96 -9.81
C ASP A 247 -18.74 -7.14 -10.55
#